data_AF-A0A967WAF7-F1
#
_entry.id   AF-A0A967WAF7-F1
#
_cell.length_a   1.000
_cell.length_b   1.000
_cell.length_c   1.000
_cell.angle_alpha   90.00
_cell.angle_beta   90.00
_cell.angle_gamma   90.00
#
_symmetry.space_group_name_H-M   'P 1'
#
loop_
_entity.id
_entity.type
_entity.pdbx_description
1 polymer ?
#
loop_
_entity_poly.entity_id
_entity_poly.type
_entity_poly.pdbx_seq_one_letter_code
_entity_poly.pdbx_strand_id
1 'polypeptide(L)'
;MKLVEGGRLRDSVLDLLALNVRHAEDFRADLLAQMGAAAMGCQRLADLLTCYGMDTVLGALDAILDSAERMMRSEIASWPEGAYEGESLLDD
;
A
#
# COMPACT_ATOMS: atom_id res chain seq x y z
N MET A 1 1.49 15.66 -4.59
CA MET A 1 0.37 16.06 -5.48
C MET A 1 -0.90 15.42 -4.95
N LYS A 2 -1.99 16.17 -4.77
CA LYS A 2 -3.27 15.66 -4.23
C LYS A 2 -4.24 15.41 -5.39
N LEU A 3 -4.73 14.18 -5.55
CA LEU A 3 -5.64 13.78 -6.63
C LEU A 3 -7.11 14.11 -6.34
N VAL A 4 -7.52 14.03 -5.07
CA VAL A 4 -8.88 14.31 -4.63
C VAL A 4 -8.87 15.44 -3.61
N GLU A 5 -9.74 16.43 -3.78
CA GLU A 5 -9.90 17.55 -2.88
C GLU A 5 -11.38 17.79 -2.57
N GLY A 6 -11.73 17.89 -1.28
CA GLY A 6 -13.13 18.01 -0.86
C GLY A 6 -14.03 16.85 -1.32
N GLY A 7 -13.47 15.64 -1.47
CA GLY A 7 -14.20 14.48 -2.00
C GLY A 7 -14.38 14.47 -3.52
N ARG A 8 -13.80 15.44 -4.25
CA ARG A 8 -13.89 15.52 -5.71
C ARG A 8 -12.54 15.27 -6.36
N LEU A 9 -12.53 14.45 -7.40
CA LEU A 9 -11.34 14.24 -8.23
C LEU A 9 -10.94 15.56 -8.90
N ARG A 10 -9.63 15.81 -8.98
CA ARG A 10 -9.05 16.93 -9.70
C ARG A 10 -8.70 16.46 -11.11
N ASP A 11 -9.65 16.57 -12.03
CA ASP A 11 -9.53 16.07 -13.41
C ASP A 11 -8.27 16.61 -14.11
N SER A 12 -7.95 17.89 -13.92
CA SER A 12 -6.74 18.51 -14.47
C SER A 12 -5.43 17.86 -14.01
N VAL A 13 -5.39 17.33 -12.79
CA VAL A 13 -4.24 16.61 -12.25
C VAL A 13 -4.18 15.20 -12.83
N LEU A 14 -5.33 14.52 -12.92
CA LEU A 14 -5.40 13.21 -13.57
C LEU A 14 -4.97 13.30 -15.04
N ASP A 15 -5.44 14.32 -15.76
CA ASP A 15 -5.10 14.58 -17.15
C ASP A 15 -3.60 14.83 -17.32
N LEU A 16 -3.01 15.67 -16.45
CA LEU A 16 -1.57 15.91 -16.45
C LEU A 16 -0.78 14.60 -16.32
N LEU A 17 -1.18 13.71 -15.40
CA LEU A 17 -0.52 12.42 -15.22
C LEU A 17 -0.74 11.50 -16.42
N ALA A 18 -1.97 11.39 -16.91
CA ALA A 18 -2.33 10.54 -18.03
C ALA A 18 -1.62 10.94 -19.34
N LEU A 19 -1.39 12.24 -19.57
CA LEU A 19 -0.62 12.75 -20.71
C LEU A 19 0.84 12.28 -20.72
N ASN A 20 1.39 11.87 -19.57
CA ASN A 20 2.77 11.42 -19.41
C ASN A 20 2.88 9.89 -19.33
N VAL A 21 1.81 9.15 -19.62
CA VAL A 21 1.79 7.69 -19.59
C VAL A 21 1.40 7.14 -20.96
N ARG A 22 2.11 6.10 -21.40
CA ARG A 22 1.92 5.48 -22.73
C ARG A 22 0.51 4.92 -22.93
N HIS A 23 -0.07 4.33 -21.88
CA HIS A 23 -1.39 3.72 -21.89
C HIS A 23 -2.32 4.50 -20.95
N ALA A 24 -2.74 5.68 -21.40
CA ALA A 24 -3.48 6.66 -20.59
C ALA A 24 -4.83 6.11 -20.07
N GLU A 25 -5.57 5.37 -20.89
CA GLU A 25 -6.87 4.80 -20.50
C GLU A 25 -6.73 3.74 -19.41
N ASP A 26 -5.77 2.82 -19.58
CA ASP A 26 -5.48 1.78 -18.57
C ASP A 26 -5.04 2.43 -17.25
N PHE A 27 -4.15 3.42 -17.33
CA PHE A 27 -3.71 4.19 -16.17
C PHE A 27 -4.87 4.85 -15.41
N ARG A 28 -5.81 5.47 -16.13
CA ARG A 28 -7.00 6.09 -15.52
C ARG A 28 -7.88 5.04 -14.86
N ALA A 29 -8.12 3.91 -15.53
CA ALA A 29 -8.93 2.82 -15.02
C ALA A 29 -8.34 2.25 -13.71
N ASP A 30 -7.04 1.98 -13.70
CA ASP A 30 -6.33 1.47 -12.53
C ASP A 30 -6.36 2.46 -11.37
N LEU A 31 -6.14 3.75 -11.63
CA LEU A 31 -6.15 4.75 -10.58
C LEU A 31 -7.53 4.89 -9.94
N LEU A 32 -8.59 4.88 -10.75
CA LEU A 32 -9.96 4.90 -10.23
C LEU A 32 -10.29 3.63 -9.43
N ALA A 33 -9.81 2.46 -9.88
CA ALA A 33 -9.96 1.21 -9.16
C ALA A 33 -9.24 1.24 -7.81
N GLN A 34 -8.00 1.72 -7.77
CA GLN A 34 -7.22 1.90 -6.54
C GLN A 34 -7.88 2.88 -5.56
N MET A 35 -8.43 3.98 -6.07
CA MET A 35 -9.20 4.93 -5.26
C MET A 35 -10.45 4.29 -4.65
N GLY A 36 -11.19 3.50 -5.44
CA GLY A 36 -12.34 2.74 -4.95
C GLY A 36 -11.96 1.71 -3.87
N ALA A 37 -10.85 1.00 -4.06
CA ALA A 37 -10.33 0.06 -3.07
C ALA A 37 -9.93 0.76 -1.77
N ALA A 38 -9.24 1.90 -1.84
CA ALA A 38 -8.88 2.70 -0.68
C ALA A 38 -10.12 3.21 0.06
N ALA A 39 -11.15 3.69 -0.66
CA ALA A 39 -12.41 4.13 -0.05
C ALA A 39 -13.13 3.00 0.69
N MET A 40 -13.19 1.80 0.12
CA MET A 40 -13.70 0.62 0.83
C MET A 40 -12.86 0.27 2.06
N GLY A 41 -11.53 0.38 1.97
CA GLY A 41 -10.63 0.15 3.10
C GLY A 41 -10.92 1.11 4.26
N CYS A 42 -11.09 2.41 3.97
CA CYS A 42 -11.47 3.41 4.95
C CYS A 42 -12.81 3.07 5.64
N GLN A 43 -13.83 2.66 4.86
CA GLN A 43 -15.12 2.29 5.43
C GLN A 43 -14.99 1.08 6.38
N ARG A 44 -14.30 0.03 5.95
CA ARG A 44 -14.09 -1.16 6.79
C ARG A 44 -13.32 -0.85 8.07
N LEU A 45 -12.31 0.03 7.98
CA LEU A 45 -11.58 0.48 9.16
C LEU A 45 -12.48 1.27 10.11
N ALA A 46 -13.34 2.15 9.60
CA ALA A 46 -14.32 2.87 10.40
C ALA A 46 -15.31 1.91 11.08
N ASP A 47 -15.74 0.85 10.40
CA ASP A 47 -16.61 -0.18 10.96
C ASP A 47 -15.90 -0.93 12.10
N LEU A 48 -14.62 -1.31 11.92
CA LEU A 48 -13.82 -1.94 12.98
C LEU A 48 -13.66 -1.03 14.20
N LEU A 49 -13.36 0.26 13.98
CA LEU A 49 -13.24 1.25 15.05
C LEU A 49 -14.56 1.41 15.80
N THR A 50 -15.69 1.36 15.10
CA THR A 50 -17.03 1.44 15.70
C THR A 50 -17.33 0.21 16.55
N CYS A 51 -16.97 -0.99 16.07
CA CYS A 51 -17.25 -2.25 16.77
C CYS A 51 -16.33 -2.51 17.97
N TYR A 52 -15.04 -2.16 17.87
CA TYR A 52 -14.00 -2.61 18.81
C TYR A 52 -13.31 -1.47 19.57
N GLY A 53 -13.53 -0.22 19.17
CA GLY A 53 -12.87 0.94 19.76
C GLY A 53 -11.44 1.15 19.26
N MET A 54 -10.94 2.37 19.45
CA MET A 54 -9.64 2.81 18.95
C MET A 54 -8.47 1.99 19.51
N ASP A 55 -8.40 1.85 20.84
CA ASP A 55 -7.26 1.21 21.51
C ASP A 55 -7.11 -0.25 21.09
N THR A 56 -8.23 -0.97 20.94
CA THR A 56 -8.23 -2.37 20.47
C THR A 56 -7.71 -2.48 19.05
N VAL A 57 -8.17 -1.61 18.14
CA VAL A 57 -7.77 -1.65 16.73
C VAL A 57 -6.30 -1.28 16.58
N LEU A 58 -5.82 -0.23 17.28
CA LEU A 58 -4.41 0.14 17.26
C LEU A 58 -3.52 -0.96 17.85
N GLY A 59 -3.91 -1.53 19.00
CA GLY A 59 -3.17 -2.64 19.59
C GLY A 59 -3.11 -3.89 18.69
N ALA A 60 -4.17 -4.16 17.91
CA ALA A 60 -4.15 -5.24 16.92
C ALA A 60 -3.20 -4.95 15.76
N LEU A 61 -3.13 -3.70 15.28
CA LEU A 61 -2.19 -3.28 14.24
C LEU A 61 -0.74 -3.43 14.71
N ASP A 62 -0.44 -2.99 15.93
CA ASP A 62 0.89 -3.14 16.53
C ASP A 62 1.26 -4.64 16.65
N ALA A 63 0.34 -5.46 17.15
CA ALA A 63 0.56 -6.91 17.28
C ALA A 63 0.84 -7.61 15.93
N ILE A 64 0.19 -7.16 14.84
CA ILE A 64 0.43 -7.67 13.49
C ILE A 64 1.84 -7.31 13.02
N LEU A 65 2.24 -6.05 13.20
CA LEU A 65 3.57 -5.57 12.81
C LEU A 65 4.68 -6.27 13.61
N ASP A 66 4.52 -6.37 14.94
CA ASP A 66 5.44 -7.07 15.83
C ASP A 66 5.57 -8.55 15.46
N SER A 67 4.47 -9.19 15.06
CA SER A 67 4.50 -10.59 14.62
C SER A 67 5.28 -10.74 13.32
N ALA A 68 5.07 -9.86 12.34
CA ALA A 68 5.80 -9.89 11.08
C ALA A 68 7.31 -9.66 11.30
N GLU A 69 7.68 -8.72 12.17
CA GLU A 69 9.08 -8.48 12.55
C GLU A 69 9.70 -9.72 13.20
N ARG A 70 9.03 -10.31 14.20
CA ARG A 70 9.53 -11.51 14.90
C ARG A 70 9.73 -12.67 13.94
N MET A 71 8.79 -12.88 13.02
CA MET A 71 8.89 -13.93 12.00
C MET A 71 10.10 -13.69 11.10
N MET A 72 10.22 -12.49 10.50
CA MET A 72 11.35 -12.15 9.62
C MET A 72 12.70 -12.28 10.34
N ARG A 73 12.78 -11.79 11.58
CA ARG A 73 13.99 -11.87 12.41
C ARG A 73 14.37 -13.32 12.72
N SER A 74 13.38 -14.17 13.01
CA SER A 74 13.59 -15.60 13.25
C SER A 74 14.11 -16.30 12.00
N GLU A 75 13.55 -15.99 10.82
CA GLU A 75 14.00 -16.56 9.55
C GLU A 75 15.44 -16.14 9.23
N ILE A 76 15.77 -14.85 9.37
CA ILE A 76 17.16 -14.37 9.17
C ILE A 76 18.12 -15.04 10.17
N ALA A 77 17.73 -15.18 11.45
CA ALA A 77 18.57 -15.80 12.47
C ALA A 77 18.81 -17.31 12.23
N SER A 78 17.99 -17.95 11.39
CA SER A 78 18.19 -19.35 11.01
C SER A 78 19.29 -19.52 9.95
N TRP A 79 19.71 -18.44 9.29
CA TRP A 79 20.74 -18.48 8.27
C TRP A 79 22.12 -18.67 8.92
N PRO A 80 22.99 -19.49 8.32
CA PRO A 80 24.39 -19.56 8.74
C PRO A 80 25.05 -18.18 8.78
N GLU A 81 25.88 -17.93 9.80
CA GLU A 81 26.68 -16.71 9.82
C GLU A 81 27.61 -16.67 8.60
N GLY A 82 27.54 -15.59 7.83
CA GLY A 82 28.34 -15.45 6.62
C GLY A 82 27.98 -14.21 5.81
N ALA A 83 28.75 -13.99 4.75
CA ALA A 83 28.45 -12.98 3.74
C ALA A 83 27.77 -13.68 2.54
N TYR A 84 26.65 -13.11 2.11
CA TYR A 84 25.89 -13.58 0.96
C TYR A 84 26.02 -12.56 -0.17
N GLU A 85 26.46 -13.00 -1.35
CA GLU A 85 26.61 -12.17 -2.55
C GLU A 85 25.69 -12.69 -3.66
N GLY A 86 25.14 -11.79 -4.46
CA GLY A 86 24.28 -12.12 -5.60
C GLY A 86 24.48 -11.13 -6.74
N GLU A 87 24.70 -11.65 -7.95
CA GLU A 87 24.78 -10.87 -9.19
C GLU A 87 23.60 -11.20 -10.12
N SER A 88 23.11 -10.20 -10.83
CA SER A 88 22.09 -10.37 -11.86
C SER A 88 22.48 -9.53 -13.07
N LEU A 89 22.53 -10.18 -14.24
CA LEU A 89 22.83 -9.56 -15.52
C LEU A 89 21.53 -9.54 -16.34
N LEU A 90 21.23 -8.41 -16.95
CA LEU A 90 20.14 -8.24 -17.91
C LEU A 90 20.76 -7.88 -19.26
N ASP A 91 20.47 -8.66 -20.30
CA ASP A 91 20.86 -8.37 -21.69
C ASP A 91 19.73 -7.62 -22.40
N ASP A 92 20.05 -6.77 -23.37
CA ASP A 92 19.10 -5.91 -24.11
C ASP A 92 18.11 -6.68 -25.00
#